data_AF-A0A2E5R4M4-F1
#
_entry.id   AF-A0A2E5R4M4-F1
#
_cell.length_a   1.000
_cell.length_b   1.000
_cell.length_c   1.000
_cell.angle_alpha   90.00
_cell.angle_beta   90.00
_cell.angle_gamma   90.00
#
_symmetry.space_group_name_H-M   'P 1'
#
loop_
_entity.id
_entity.type
_entity.pdbx_description
1 polymer ?
#
loop_
_entity_poly.entity_id
_entity_poly.type
_entity_poly.pdbx_seq_one_letter_code
_entity_poly.pdbx_strand_id
1 'polypeptide(L)' 'MTPENAKKIWSLILETGDFLKGKLPDSPNHPKGRNPYAHIALEIKNKFQMTYKDIPDDKLKEVISYINYLKENPN' A
#
# COMPACT_ATOMS: atom_id res chain seq x y z
N MET A 1 7.16 11.62 -7.20
CA MET A 1 8.22 10.59 -7.21
C MET A 1 8.74 10.44 -8.64
N THR A 2 10.04 10.15 -8.83
CA THR A 2 10.59 9.78 -10.15
C THR A 2 9.93 8.49 -10.68
N PRO A 3 9.87 8.27 -12.01
CA PRO A 3 9.27 7.06 -12.58
C PRO A 3 9.89 5.76 -12.06
N GLU A 4 11.22 5.73 -11.84
CA GLU A 4 11.93 4.57 -11.31
C GLU A 4 11.52 4.22 -9.89
N ASN A 5 11.41 5.23 -9.02
CA ASN A 5 11.01 5.03 -7.63
C ASN A 5 9.50 4.71 -7.53
N ALA A 6 8.66 5.33 -8.35
CA ALA A 6 7.25 4.97 -8.44
C ALA A 6 7.08 3.50 -8.87
N LYS A 7 7.92 3.00 -9.79
CA LYS A 7 7.93 1.58 -10.20
C LYS A 7 8.36 0.66 -9.05
N LYS A 8 9.38 1.03 -8.27
CA LYS A 8 9.79 0.29 -7.06
C LYS A 8 8.66 0.19 -6.03
N ILE A 9 8.00 1.32 -5.73
CA ILE A 9 6.86 1.33 -4.81
C ILE A 9 5.71 0.49 -5.35
N TRP A 10 5.41 0.57 -6.65
CA TRP A 10 4.37 -0.24 -7.25
C TRP A 10 4.66 -1.75 -7.13
N SER A 11 5.89 -2.18 -7.41
CA SER A 11 6.31 -3.57 -7.18
C SER A 11 6.12 -3.99 -5.72
N LEU A 12 6.53 -3.15 -4.76
CA LEU A 12 6.35 -3.45 -3.34
C LEU A 12 4.88 -3.51 -2.91
N ILE A 13 4.01 -2.66 -3.47
CA ILE A 13 2.56 -2.72 -3.26
C ILE A 13 1.99 -4.04 -3.81
N LEU A 14 2.46 -4.49 -4.98
CA LEU A 14 2.04 -5.77 -5.56
C LEU A 14 2.48 -6.95 -4.69
N GLU A 15 3.74 -6.99 -4.25
CA GLU A 15 4.26 -8.05 -3.39
C GLU A 15 3.54 -8.10 -2.03
N THR A 16 3.33 -6.94 -1.43
CA THR A 16 2.62 -6.82 -0.14
C THR A 16 1.15 -7.16 -0.31
N GLY A 17 0.52 -6.70 -1.38
CA GLY A 17 -0.88 -7.00 -1.68
C GLY A 17 -1.11 -8.49 -1.91
N ASP A 18 -0.20 -9.16 -2.61
CA ASP A 18 -0.24 -10.61 -2.78
C ASP A 18 -0.11 -11.33 -1.43
N PHE A 19 0.83 -10.91 -0.58
CA PHE A 19 0.99 -11.44 0.77
C PHE A 19 -0.25 -11.27 1.65
N LEU A 20 -1.00 -10.17 1.49
CA LEU A 20 -2.18 -9.83 2.28
C LEU A 20 -3.49 -10.43 1.75
N LYS A 21 -3.48 -11.11 0.60
CA LYS A 21 -4.66 -11.83 0.09
C LYS A 21 -5.18 -12.81 1.14
N GLY A 22 -6.46 -12.67 1.48
CA GLY A 22 -7.11 -13.52 2.48
C GLY A 22 -6.68 -13.29 3.93
N LYS A 23 -5.84 -12.27 4.21
CA LYS A 23 -5.39 -11.91 5.56
C LYS A 23 -6.00 -10.61 6.09
N LEU A 24 -6.70 -9.87 5.24
CA LEU A 24 -7.43 -8.67 5.64
C LEU A 24 -8.75 -9.06 6.31
N PRO A 25 -9.19 -8.30 7.34
CA PRO A 25 -10.44 -8.60 8.02
C PRO A 25 -11.65 -8.43 7.09
N ASP A 26 -12.62 -9.32 7.27
CA ASP A 26 -13.89 -9.26 6.58
C ASP A 26 -14.61 -7.92 6.85
N SER A 27 -15.36 -7.47 5.85
CA SER A 27 -16.21 -6.29 5.99
C SER A 27 -17.56 -6.59 5.37
N PRO A 28 -18.67 -6.21 6.04
CA PRO A 28 -20.02 -6.44 5.50
C PRO A 28 -20.25 -5.75 4.15
N ASN A 29 -19.48 -4.70 3.84
CA ASN A 29 -19.53 -3.99 2.55
C ASN A 29 -18.76 -4.69 1.42
N HIS A 30 -18.00 -5.75 1.74
CA HIS A 30 -17.16 -6.47 0.80
C HIS A 30 -17.44 -7.99 0.87
N PRO A 31 -18.55 -8.46 0.28
CA PRO A 31 -18.97 -9.86 0.36
C PRO A 31 -18.02 -10.86 -0.33
N LYS A 32 -17.00 -10.38 -1.05
CA LYS A 32 -15.95 -11.18 -1.71
C LYS A 32 -14.56 -10.94 -1.10
N GLY A 33 -14.49 -10.33 0.09
CA GLY A 33 -13.26 -9.89 0.73
C GLY A 33 -12.73 -8.54 0.24
N ARG A 34 -11.77 -7.97 0.98
CA ARG A 34 -11.12 -6.69 0.63
C ARG A 34 -10.08 -6.89 -0.46
N ASN A 35 -9.94 -5.89 -1.34
CA ASN A 35 -8.84 -5.84 -2.31
C ASN A 35 -7.58 -5.29 -1.61
N PRO A 36 -6.53 -6.11 -1.38
CA PRO A 36 -5.36 -5.69 -0.62
C PRO A 36 -4.51 -4.63 -1.33
N TYR A 37 -4.45 -4.66 -2.67
CA TYR A 37 -3.73 -3.66 -3.44
C TYR A 37 -4.36 -2.26 -3.31
N ALA A 38 -5.69 -2.20 -3.42
CA ALA A 38 -6.44 -0.97 -3.27
C ALA A 38 -6.35 -0.44 -1.83
N HIS A 39 -6.40 -1.35 -0.85
CA HIS A 39 -6.23 -1.01 0.56
C HIS A 39 -4.87 -0.35 0.83
N ILE A 40 -3.76 -0.97 0.40
CA ILE A 40 -2.42 -0.40 0.59
C ILE A 40 -2.31 0.99 -0.07
N ALA A 41 -2.81 1.14 -1.30
CA ALA A 41 -2.77 2.42 -2.00
C ALA A 41 -3.59 3.51 -1.30
N LEU A 42 -4.75 3.13 -0.73
CA LEU A 42 -5.59 4.02 0.07
C LEU A 42 -4.89 4.42 1.37
N GLU A 43 -4.27 3.48 2.07
CA GLU A 43 -3.53 3.73 3.31
C GLU A 43 -2.35 4.68 3.09
N ILE A 44 -1.59 4.49 2.00
CA ILE A 44 -0.53 5.45 1.61
C ILE A 44 -1.15 6.83 1.36
N LYS A 45 -2.25 6.91 0.62
CA LYS A 45 -2.92 8.19 0.37
C LYS A 45 -3.38 8.85 1.67
N ASN A 46 -3.93 8.10 2.60
CA ASN A 46 -4.40 8.61 3.89
C ASN A 46 -3.24 9.11 4.76
N LYS A 47 -2.12 8.37 4.82
CA LYS A 47 -0.96 8.77 5.62
C LYS A 47 -0.24 9.99 5.06
N PHE A 48 0.00 10.02 3.75
CA PHE A 48 0.82 11.04 3.09
C PHE A 48 -0.01 12.18 2.49
N GLN A 49 -1.33 12.09 2.55
CA GLN A 49 -2.29 13.02 1.92
C GLN A 49 -2.09 13.17 0.40
N MET A 50 -1.39 12.21 -0.21
CA MET A 50 -0.93 12.22 -1.60
C MET A 50 -0.83 10.79 -2.12
N THR A 51 -1.01 10.60 -3.42
CA THR A 51 -0.79 9.27 -3.99
C THR A 51 0.70 8.94 -4.01
N TYR A 52 1.06 7.65 -3.98
CA TYR A 52 2.46 7.24 -3.99
C TYR A 52 3.28 7.78 -5.19
N LYS A 53 2.60 8.13 -6.30
CA LYS A 53 3.22 8.74 -7.47
C LYS A 53 3.60 10.21 -7.24
N ASP A 54 2.83 10.92 -6.41
CA ASP A 54 3.00 12.34 -6.13
C ASP A 54 3.96 12.59 -4.94
N ILE A 55 4.23 11.57 -4.12
CA ILE A 55 5.15 11.68 -2.98
C ILE A 55 6.57 12.02 -3.48
N PRO A 56 7.27 12.99 -2.86
CA PRO A 56 8.65 13.32 -3.22
C PRO A 56 9.62 12.17 -2.95
N ASP A 57 10.66 12.04 -3.77
CA ASP A 57 11.65 10.95 -3.68
C ASP A 57 12.41 10.90 -2.35
N ASP A 58 12.55 12.04 -1.66
CA ASP A 58 13.14 12.12 -0.32
C ASP A 58 12.38 11.25 0.70
N LYS A 59 11.07 11.09 0.53
CA LYS A 59 10.21 10.25 1.38
C LYS A 59 10.13 8.79 0.95
N LEU A 60 10.91 8.36 -0.06
CA LEU A 60 10.85 6.99 -0.57
C LEU A 60 11.02 5.94 0.54
N LYS A 61 11.99 6.13 1.44
CA LYS A 61 12.24 5.21 2.56
C LYS A 61 11.07 5.15 3.53
N GLU A 62 10.44 6.28 3.79
CA GLU A 62 9.27 6.38 4.67
C GLU A 62 8.06 5.63 4.07
N VAL A 63 7.84 5.75 2.76
CA VAL A 63 6.79 4.99 2.06
C VAL A 63 7.06 3.49 2.13
N ILE A 64 8.30 3.05 1.86
CA ILE A 64 8.68 1.64 1.95
C ILE A 64 8.45 1.09 3.37
N SER A 65 8.90 1.84 4.39
CA SER A 65 8.71 1.45 5.79
C SER A 65 7.24 1.36 6.15
N TYR A 66 6.41 2.27 5.65
CA TYR A 66 4.98 2.22 5.89
C TYR A 66 4.29 1.03 5.22
N ILE A 67 4.67 0.69 3.98
CA ILE A 67 4.12 -0.50 3.31
C ILE A 67 4.49 -1.78 4.08
N ASN A 68 5.73 -1.87 4.59
CA ASN A 68 6.13 -2.99 5.44
C ASN A 68 5.34 -3.02 6.76
N TYR A 69 5.08 -1.86 7.37
CA TYR A 69 4.22 -1.78 8.55
C TYR A 69 2.80 -2.32 8.26
N LEU A 70 2.19 -1.95 7.13
CA LEU A 70 0.88 -2.47 6.71
C LEU A 70 0.89 -4.00 6.48
N LYS A 71 2.02 -4.55 6.00
CA LYS A 71 2.21 -5.99 5.84
C LYS A 71 2.13 -6.74 7.18
N GLU A 72 2.73 -6.17 8.22
CA GLU A 72 2.77 -6.75 9.56
C GLU A 72 1.50 -6.46 10.38
N ASN A 73 0.72 -5.45 9.99
CA ASN A 73 -0.48 -5.00 10.69
C ASN A 73 -1.70 -4.96 9.73
N PRO A 74 -2.19 -6.13 9.27
CA PRO A 74 -3.38 -6.19 8.42
C PRO A 74 -4.63 -5.76 9.21
N ASN A 75 -5.28 -4.67 8.78
CA ASN A 75 -6.48 -4.10 9.42
C ASN A 75 -7.58 -3.72 8.41
#